data_AF-A0A529LSM7-F1
#
_entry.id   AF-A0A529LSM7-F1
#
_cell.length_a   1.000
_cell.length_b   1.000
_cell.length_c   1.000
_cell.angle_alpha   90.00
_cell.angle_beta   90.00
_cell.angle_gamma   90.00
#
_symmetry.space_group_name_H-M   'P 1'
#
loop_
_entity.id
_entity.type
_entity.pdbx_description
1 polymer ?
#
loop_
_entity_poly.entity_id
_entity_poly.type
_entity_poly.pdbx_seq_one_letter_code
_entity_poly.pdbx_strand_id
1 'polypeptide(L)'
;FYAAACRFDLADGLVRIKAPGDVPFWSASVYDRGGHNIYSFNDHNANGEKLDTVVLTPAQMIDVRRDLPEDLQGAIFVEAPIEEGIFVVRAFVPDESWKPIVSRFLEQSSCELQGD
;
A
#
# COMPACT_ATOMS: atom_id res chain seq x y z
N PHE A 1 -10.07 -14.33 5.92
CA PHE A 1 -9.55 -13.15 5.20
C PHE A 1 -8.99 -13.62 3.86
N TYR A 2 -8.94 -12.75 2.86
CA TYR A 2 -8.15 -12.96 1.64
C TYR A 2 -6.96 -12.01 1.63
N ALA A 3 -5.96 -12.29 0.80
CA ALA A 3 -4.75 -11.49 0.72
C ALA A 3 -4.23 -11.36 -0.70
N ALA A 4 -3.59 -10.23 -0.97
CA ALA A 4 -2.79 -9.99 -2.16
C ALA A 4 -1.44 -9.42 -1.73
N ALA A 5 -0.42 -9.60 -2.56
CA ALA A 5 0.90 -9.08 -2.32
C ALA A 5 1.57 -8.68 -3.63
N CYS A 6 2.41 -7.65 -3.57
CA CYS A 6 3.33 -7.30 -4.64
C CYS A 6 4.76 -7.20 -4.10
N ARG A 7 5.73 -7.57 -4.93
CA ARG A 7 7.12 -7.17 -4.73
C ARG A 7 7.28 -5.77 -5.32
N PHE A 8 8.05 -4.93 -4.65
CA PHE A 8 8.44 -3.62 -5.15
C PHE A 8 9.96 -3.46 -5.13
N ASP A 9 10.44 -2.52 -5.94
CA ASP A 9 11.82 -2.06 -6.00
C ASP A 9 11.77 -0.52 -6.03
N LEU A 10 12.53 0.11 -5.14
CA LEU A 10 12.58 1.55 -4.95
C LEU A 10 13.79 2.20 -5.64
N ALA A 11 14.63 1.42 -6.33
CA ALA A 11 15.81 1.93 -7.02
C ALA A 11 15.43 2.93 -8.13
N ASP A 12 14.30 2.71 -8.80
CA ASP A 12 13.84 3.49 -9.96
C ASP A 12 12.77 4.54 -9.60
N GLY A 13 12.35 4.65 -8.33
CA GLY A 13 11.30 5.57 -7.92
C GLY A 13 10.51 5.12 -6.69
N LEU A 14 9.55 5.94 -6.26
CA LEU A 14 8.62 5.56 -5.20
C LEU A 14 7.54 4.63 -5.76
N VAL A 15 6.99 3.74 -4.94
CA VAL A 15 5.93 2.83 -5.37
C VAL A 15 4.63 3.18 -4.69
N ARG A 16 3.58 3.33 -5.49
CA ARG A 16 2.23 3.61 -5.02
C ARG A 16 1.36 2.36 -5.10
N ILE A 17 0.67 2.09 -4.00
CA ILE A 17 -0.28 0.99 -3.86
C ILE A 17 -1.67 1.58 -3.69
N LYS A 18 -2.62 1.11 -4.50
CA LYS A 18 -4.03 1.48 -4.38
C LYS A 18 -4.90 0.24 -4.35
N ALA A 19 -6.03 0.32 -3.68
CA ALA A 19 -7.13 -0.62 -3.92
C ALA A 19 -8.46 0.14 -3.90
N PRO A 20 -9.21 0.17 -5.02
CA PRO A 20 -10.52 0.76 -5.06
C PRO A 20 -11.56 -0.18 -4.42
N GLY A 21 -12.63 0.40 -3.90
CA GLY A 21 -13.74 -0.34 -3.29
C GLY A 21 -13.80 -0.21 -1.78
N ASP A 22 -14.79 -0.87 -1.20
CA ASP A 22 -15.11 -0.82 0.22
C ASP A 22 -15.23 -2.26 0.74
N VAL A 23 -14.44 -2.57 1.75
CA VAL A 23 -14.49 -3.85 2.47
C VAL A 23 -14.63 -3.56 3.96
N PRO A 24 -15.20 -4.49 4.75
CA PRO A 24 -15.49 -4.23 6.17
C PRO A 24 -14.25 -4.02 7.02
N PHE A 25 -13.11 -4.59 6.59
CA PHE A 25 -11.81 -4.33 7.18
C PHE A 25 -10.68 -4.67 6.22
N TRP A 26 -9.65 -3.84 6.15
CA TRP A 26 -8.37 -4.21 5.55
C TRP A 26 -7.17 -3.79 6.40
N SER A 27 -6.11 -4.58 6.32
CA SER A 27 -4.79 -4.25 6.89
C SER A 27 -3.71 -4.37 5.82
N ALA A 28 -2.72 -3.50 5.88
CA ALA A 28 -1.56 -3.51 5.02
C ALA A 28 -0.29 -3.65 5.85
N SER A 29 0.74 -4.26 5.25
CA SER A 29 2.05 -4.40 5.87
C SER A 29 3.15 -4.39 4.82
N VAL A 30 4.28 -3.78 5.18
CA VAL A 30 5.47 -3.69 4.34
C VAL A 30 6.56 -4.54 4.98
N TYR A 31 7.21 -5.36 4.16
CA TYR A 31 8.31 -6.23 4.57
C TYR A 31 9.56 -5.91 3.76
N ASP A 32 10.72 -6.03 4.39
CA ASP A 32 12.00 -6.01 3.68
C ASP A 32 12.21 -7.32 2.88
N ARG A 33 13.28 -7.38 2.08
CA ARG A 33 13.67 -8.59 1.33
C ARG A 33 13.88 -9.84 2.20
N GLY A 34 14.22 -9.66 3.48
CA GLY A 34 14.37 -10.75 4.44
C GLY A 34 13.06 -11.25 5.03
N GLY A 35 11.94 -10.57 4.75
CA GLY A 35 10.63 -10.88 5.31
C GLY A 35 10.38 -10.26 6.69
N HIS A 36 11.20 -9.31 7.14
CA HIS A 36 10.93 -8.58 8.37
C HIS A 36 9.86 -7.52 8.14
N ASN A 37 8.86 -7.48 9.01
CA ASN A 37 7.82 -6.45 8.97
C ASN A 37 8.42 -5.11 9.42
N ILE A 38 8.42 -4.12 8.53
CA ILE A 38 8.96 -2.79 8.80
C ILE A 38 7.86 -1.79 9.16
N TYR A 39 6.64 -2.00 8.65
CA TYR A 39 5.50 -1.13 8.91
C TYR A 39 4.19 -1.89 8.71
N SER A 40 3.18 -1.55 9.49
CA SER A 40 1.83 -2.11 9.38
C SER A 40 0.77 -1.07 9.75
N PHE A 41 -0.35 -1.08 9.06
CA PHE A 41 -1.48 -0.17 9.27
C PHE A 41 -2.78 -0.78 8.73
N ASN A 42 -3.90 -0.10 8.93
CA ASN A 42 -5.22 -0.55 8.46
C ASN A 42 -6.08 0.64 7.99
N ASP A 43 -7.28 0.32 7.53
CA ASP A 43 -8.33 1.28 7.15
C ASP A 43 -8.58 2.40 8.16
N HIS A 44 -8.57 2.14 9.46
CA HIS A 44 -8.77 3.18 10.48
C HIS A 44 -7.62 4.20 10.53
N ASN A 45 -6.45 3.87 9.98
CA ASN A 45 -5.34 4.80 9.83
C ASN A 45 -5.40 5.58 8.50
N ALA A 46 -6.22 5.16 7.54
CA ALA A 46 -6.26 5.71 6.20
C ALA A 46 -7.30 6.82 6.05
N ASN A 47 -6.97 7.80 5.20
CA ASN A 47 -7.89 8.88 4.87
C ASN A 47 -9.07 8.30 4.07
N GLY A 48 -10.28 8.42 4.62
CA GLY A 48 -11.50 7.92 3.99
C GLY A 48 -11.52 6.39 3.81
N GLU A 49 -10.76 5.64 4.62
CA GLU A 49 -10.72 4.17 4.63
C GLU A 49 -10.26 3.53 3.31
N LYS A 50 -9.74 4.33 2.36
CA LYS A 50 -9.22 3.84 1.08
C LYS A 50 -7.75 3.45 1.22
N LEU A 51 -7.39 2.32 0.61
CA LEU A 51 -5.99 1.98 0.46
C LEU A 51 -5.38 2.90 -0.62
N ASP A 52 -4.61 3.88 -0.18
CA ASP A 52 -3.73 4.70 -1.01
C ASP A 52 -2.44 4.95 -0.23
N THR A 53 -1.36 4.30 -0.66
CA THR A 53 -0.11 4.25 0.10
C THR A 53 1.07 4.39 -0.82
N VAL A 54 2.05 5.17 -0.40
CA VAL A 54 3.33 5.32 -1.07
C VAL A 54 4.41 4.71 -0.20
N VAL A 55 5.18 3.78 -0.76
CA VAL A 55 6.43 3.29 -0.16
C VAL A 55 7.59 3.99 -0.86
N LEU A 56 8.48 4.58 -0.07
CA LEU A 56 9.62 5.35 -0.58
C LEU A 56 10.78 5.36 0.40
N THR A 57 11.99 5.61 -0.11
CA THR A 57 13.18 5.77 0.71
C THR A 57 13.20 7.12 1.43
N PRO A 58 13.98 7.27 2.53
CA PRO A 58 14.20 8.57 3.16
C PRO A 58 14.70 9.65 2.19
N ALA A 59 15.53 9.28 1.22
CA ALA A 59 16.03 10.20 0.20
C ALA A 59 14.91 10.70 -0.72
N GLN A 60 14.08 9.79 -1.25
CA GLN A 60 12.91 10.14 -2.07
C GLN A 60 11.88 10.98 -1.30
N MET A 61 11.71 10.74 0.01
CA MET A 61 10.79 11.53 0.85
C MET A 61 11.22 13.00 0.97
N ILE A 62 12.52 13.30 0.88
CA ILE A 62 12.99 14.70 0.86
C ILE A 62 12.43 15.43 -0.36
N ASP A 63 12.44 14.80 -1.53
CA ASP A 63 11.93 15.40 -2.77
C ASP A 63 10.42 15.58 -2.71
N VAL A 64 9.67 14.55 -2.26
CA VAL A 64 8.21 14.66 -2.05
C VAL A 64 7.84 15.78 -1.07
N ARG A 65 8.64 16.02 -0.02
CA ARG A 65 8.38 17.12 0.94
C ARG A 65 8.64 18.50 0.34
N ARG A 66 9.51 18.61 -0.67
CA ARG A 66 9.82 19.89 -1.33
C ARG A 66 8.71 20.31 -2.28
N ASP A 67 8.12 19.36 -2.98
CA ASP A 67 7.01 19.57 -3.91
C ASP A 67 6.09 18.34 -3.88
N LEU A 68 5.07 18.38 -3.02
CA LEU A 68 4.13 17.27 -2.85
C LEU A 68 3.17 17.25 -4.04
N PRO A 69 3.20 16.22 -4.91
CA PRO A 69 2.27 16.12 -6.02
C PRO A 69 0.82 16.11 -5.53
N GLU A 70 -0.06 16.83 -6.23
CA GLU A 70 -1.47 16.96 -5.84
C GLU A 70 -2.16 15.60 -5.76
N ASP A 71 -1.81 14.68 -6.67
CA ASP A 71 -2.39 13.35 -6.74
C ASP A 71 -1.92 12.42 -5.60
N LEU A 72 -0.86 12.78 -4.87
CA LEU A 72 -0.38 12.05 -3.67
C LEU A 72 -0.95 12.64 -2.37
N GLN A 73 -1.72 13.73 -2.44
CA GLN A 73 -2.33 14.31 -1.24
C GLN A 73 -3.29 13.31 -0.60
N GLY A 74 -3.12 13.09 0.70
CA GLY A 74 -3.93 12.15 1.47
C GLY A 74 -3.47 10.70 1.44
N ALA A 75 -2.43 10.36 0.65
CA ALA A 75 -1.81 9.04 0.71
C ALA A 75 -1.06 8.84 2.05
N ILE A 76 -1.02 7.60 2.52
CA ILE A 76 -0.13 7.21 3.62
C ILE A 76 1.30 7.06 3.05
N PHE A 77 2.27 7.76 3.62
CA PHE A 77 3.67 7.61 3.26
C PHE A 77 4.37 6.65 4.23
N VAL A 78 4.94 5.58 3.69
CA VAL A 78 5.77 4.61 4.41
C VAL A 78 7.23 4.85 4.02
N GLU A 79 7.94 5.60 4.85
CA GLU A 79 9.37 5.86 4.69
C GLU A 79 10.17 4.63 5.17
N ALA A 80 10.88 3.96 4.25
CA ALA A 80 11.55 2.70 4.51
C ALA A 80 13.02 2.71 4.02
N PRO A 81 14.02 2.44 4.89
CA PRO A 81 15.42 2.42 4.50
C PRO A 81 15.82 1.08 3.84
N ILE A 82 15.09 0.70 2.79
CA ILE A 82 15.30 -0.53 2.00
C ILE A 82 15.19 -0.20 0.51
N GLU A 83 15.77 -1.04 -0.36
CA GLU A 83 15.63 -0.93 -1.81
C GLU A 83 14.47 -1.79 -2.33
N GLU A 84 14.40 -3.04 -1.89
CA GLU A 84 13.37 -3.99 -2.33
C GLU A 84 12.58 -4.55 -1.14
N GLY A 85 11.30 -4.85 -1.37
CA GLY A 85 10.44 -5.41 -0.36
C GLY A 85 9.14 -5.99 -0.89
N ILE A 86 8.26 -6.33 0.04
CA ILE A 86 6.95 -6.90 -0.25
C ILE A 86 5.89 -6.05 0.44
N PHE A 87 4.88 -5.61 -0.31
CA PHE A 87 3.67 -5.03 0.25
C PHE A 87 2.59 -6.11 0.30
N VAL A 88 1.94 -6.28 1.45
CA VAL A 88 0.87 -7.27 1.64
C VAL A 88 -0.39 -6.58 2.12
N VAL A 89 -1.49 -6.79 1.41
CA VAL A 89 -2.85 -6.39 1.83
C VAL A 89 -3.62 -7.63 2.26
N ARG A 90 -4.33 -7.52 3.39
CA ARG A 90 -5.27 -8.54 3.86
C ARG A 90 -6.63 -7.89 4.05
N ALA A 91 -7.68 -8.49 3.50
CA ALA A 91 -9.06 -8.02 3.62
C ALA A 91 -9.91 -9.06 4.36
N PHE A 92 -10.67 -8.62 5.36
CA PHE A 92 -11.54 -9.48 6.15
C PHE A 92 -12.74 -9.95 5.34
N VAL A 93 -13.12 -11.22 5.50
CA VAL A 93 -14.31 -11.82 4.88
C VAL A 93 -15.23 -12.24 6.03
N PRO A 94 -16.27 -11.45 6.36
CA PRO A 94 -17.15 -11.75 7.48
C PRO A 94 -17.92 -13.07 7.31
N ASP A 95 -18.44 -13.31 6.10
CA ASP A 95 -19.22 -14.48 5.73
C ASP A 95 -19.17 -14.73 4.20
N GLU A 96 -19.85 -15.79 3.74
CA GLU A 96 -19.86 -16.22 2.33
C GLU A 96 -20.34 -15.12 1.36
N SER A 97 -21.27 -14.25 1.78
CA SER A 97 -21.82 -13.19 0.91
C SER A 97 -20.79 -12.11 0.56
N TRP A 98 -19.77 -11.95 1.38
CA TRP A 98 -18.69 -10.96 1.18
C TRP A 98 -17.56 -11.46 0.29
N LYS A 99 -17.44 -12.77 0.05
CA LYS A 99 -16.32 -13.33 -0.74
C LYS A 99 -16.12 -12.64 -2.09
N PRO A 100 -17.16 -12.42 -2.92
CA PRO A 100 -16.97 -11.77 -4.23
C PRO A 100 -16.52 -10.30 -4.12
N ILE A 101 -16.96 -9.59 -3.08
CA ILE A 101 -16.62 -8.18 -2.84
C ILE A 101 -15.16 -8.08 -2.44
N VAL A 102 -14.72 -8.91 -1.49
CA VAL A 102 -13.35 -8.95 -1.00
C VAL A 102 -12.37 -9.44 -2.07
N SER A 103 -12.75 -10.44 -2.86
CA SER A 103 -11.97 -10.86 -4.04
C SER A 103 -11.78 -9.69 -5.01
N ARG A 104 -12.86 -8.99 -5.39
CA ARG A 104 -12.77 -7.85 -6.31
C ARG A 104 -11.90 -6.72 -5.79
N PHE A 105 -12.02 -6.37 -4.50
CA PHE A 105 -11.19 -5.35 -3.85
C PHE A 105 -9.68 -5.66 -4.03
N LEU A 106 -9.28 -6.92 -3.83
CA LEU A 106 -7.89 -7.34 -3.99
C LEU A 106 -7.49 -7.45 -5.46
N GLU A 107 -8.36 -7.95 -6.33
CA GLU A 107 -8.10 -8.08 -7.78
C GLU A 107 -7.95 -6.72 -8.48
N GLN A 108 -8.63 -5.68 -7.98
CA GLN A 108 -8.52 -4.31 -8.50
C GLN A 108 -7.39 -3.51 -7.85
N SER A 109 -6.65 -4.11 -6.90
CA SER A 109 -5.50 -3.44 -6.30
C SER A 109 -4.35 -3.31 -7.31
N SER A 110 -3.62 -2.19 -7.22
CA SER A 110 -2.45 -1.91 -8.04
C SER A 110 -1.23 -1.63 -7.18
N CYS A 111 -0.06 -1.87 -7.75
CA CYS A 111 1.24 -1.66 -7.12
C CYS A 111 2.19 -1.17 -8.23
N GLU A 112 2.35 0.14 -8.31
CA GLU A 112 2.89 0.81 -9.50
C GLU A 112 4.05 1.72 -9.12
N LEU A 113 5.16 1.56 -9.85
CA LEU A 113 6.27 2.50 -9.81
C LEU A 113 5.79 3.88 -10.26
N GLN A 114 6.13 4.89 -9.48
CA GLN A 114 5.96 6.29 -9.82
C GLN A 114 7.37 6.86 -10.07
N GLY A 115 7.72 6.93 -11.34
CA GLY A 115 8.89 7.62 -11.86
C GLY A 115 8.44 8.50 -13.03
N ASP A 116 9.27 9.47 -13.40
CA ASP A 116 9.02 10.34 -14.56
C ASP A 116 8.78 9.56 -15.87
#